data_AF-A0A1U7MV46-F1
#
_entry.id   AF-A0A1U7MV46-F1
#
_cell.length_a   1.000
_cell.length_b   1.000
_cell.length_c   1.000
_cell.angle_alpha   90.00
_cell.angle_beta   90.00
_cell.angle_gamma   90.00
#
_symmetry.space_group_name_H-M   'P 1'
#
loop_
_entity.id
_entity.type
_entity.pdbx_description
1 polymer ?
#
loop_
_entity_poly.entity_id
_entity_poly.type
_entity_poly.pdbx_seq_one_letter_code
_entity_poly.pdbx_strand_id
1 'polypeptide(L)'
;MVGALALAAALTLGACSAQEGPEGAGPGVDAATATAGDGATGTAEDGSSVDAAGTTVDPDELPDPVAEVEGEEISRADFVEVFEQQRDAARQQAEAAGSPVDEAALRDGVLESLVASELLRQEGERLGLEADAEEVDAELASLAEQNGLGSADELVAALGEQGLPEEQVREEMGRLLLIEEIVAERGGVEPPTEQELQDYYAELTEGMDGAAATDGADGAEGVPPFEDVRDVLEQQLTEQRENEALTTILDELEADAEITRHL
;
A
#
# COMPACT_ATOMS: atom_id res chain seq x y z
N MET A 1 -1.86 21.20 18.18
CA MET A 1 -0.68 21.67 18.93
C MET A 1 0.52 20.92 18.37
N VAL A 2 1.59 21.63 18.01
CA VAL A 2 2.79 21.09 17.34
C VAL A 2 3.42 19.94 18.14
N GLY A 3 3.70 18.82 17.46
CA GLY A 3 4.47 17.71 18.01
C GLY A 3 5.38 17.11 16.94
N ALA A 4 6.60 17.64 16.84
CA ALA A 4 7.68 17.06 16.06
C ALA A 4 8.14 15.75 16.69
N LEU A 5 8.25 14.67 15.92
CA LEU A 5 9.13 13.56 16.27
C LEU A 5 9.78 12.98 15.02
N ALA A 6 11.04 13.39 14.81
CA ALA A 6 11.97 12.67 13.97
C ALA A 6 12.58 11.54 14.80
N LEU A 7 12.55 10.29 14.30
CA LEU A 7 13.73 9.42 14.36
C LEU A 7 13.59 8.22 13.41
N ALA A 8 14.52 8.14 12.47
CA ALA A 8 14.83 6.96 11.70
C ALA A 8 15.54 5.91 12.57
N ALA A 9 15.24 4.62 12.35
CA ALA A 9 16.22 3.55 12.47
C ALA A 9 15.71 2.28 11.76
N ALA A 10 16.37 1.95 10.65
CA ALA A 10 16.30 0.66 9.99
C ALA A 10 16.83 -0.45 10.91
N LEU A 11 16.09 -1.55 11.04
CA LEU A 11 16.59 -2.81 11.60
C LEU A 11 16.14 -3.97 10.70
N THR A 12 17.05 -4.34 9.80
CA THR A 12 17.04 -5.59 9.06
C THR A 12 17.31 -6.75 10.02
N LEU A 13 16.32 -7.61 10.24
CA LEU A 13 16.52 -8.93 10.86
C LEU A 13 16.34 -10.00 9.79
N GLY A 14 17.49 -10.46 9.28
CA GLY A 14 17.57 -11.64 8.45
C GLY A 14 17.10 -12.87 9.22
N ALA A 15 16.09 -13.53 8.69
CA ALA A 15 15.65 -14.84 9.15
C ALA A 15 16.75 -15.87 8.89
N CYS A 16 17.27 -16.43 9.96
CA CYS A 16 18.08 -17.63 9.98
C CYS A 16 17.25 -18.83 9.48
N SER A 17 17.58 -19.39 8.31
CA SER A 17 17.22 -20.77 7.98
C SER A 17 18.40 -21.68 8.33
N ALA A 18 18.36 -22.26 9.54
CA ALA A 18 19.17 -23.39 9.92
C ALA A 18 18.64 -24.64 9.20
N GLN A 19 19.37 -25.14 8.19
CA GLN A 19 19.11 -26.43 7.58
C GLN A 19 20.21 -27.40 7.99
N GLU A 20 19.85 -28.29 8.92
CA GLU A 20 20.62 -29.46 9.31
C GLU A 20 20.73 -30.45 8.13
N GLY A 21 21.90 -31.09 8.01
CA GLY A 21 22.20 -32.12 7.00
C GLY A 21 21.42 -33.42 7.20
N PRO A 22 21.64 -34.43 6.34
CA PRO A 22 22.78 -35.31 6.61
C PRO A 22 23.53 -35.89 5.38
N GLU A 23 24.80 -36.18 5.64
CA GLU A 23 25.58 -37.37 5.26
C GLU A 23 25.54 -37.92 3.82
N GLY A 24 26.70 -37.82 3.15
CA GLY A 24 27.07 -38.65 2.00
C GLY A 24 28.57 -38.63 1.77
N ALA A 25 29.27 -39.64 2.27
CA ALA A 25 30.73 -39.79 2.23
C ALA A 25 31.24 -40.35 0.90
N GLY A 26 32.41 -39.87 0.46
CA GLY A 26 33.40 -40.69 -0.26
C GLY A 26 34.13 -40.02 -1.44
N PRO A 27 35.42 -40.32 -1.68
CA PRO A 27 36.43 -39.31 -2.05
C PRO A 27 37.14 -39.56 -3.41
N GLY A 28 37.86 -38.54 -3.91
CA GLY A 28 38.81 -38.69 -5.02
C GLY A 28 39.55 -37.37 -5.30
N VAL A 29 40.66 -37.11 -4.62
CA VAL A 29 42.08 -37.25 -5.06
C VAL A 29 42.62 -36.15 -6.00
N ASP A 30 43.79 -35.67 -5.56
CA ASP A 30 44.92 -35.09 -6.28
C ASP A 30 44.94 -33.61 -6.67
N ALA A 31 45.77 -32.91 -5.88
CA ALA A 31 46.49 -31.71 -6.25
C ALA A 31 47.51 -31.98 -7.36
N ALA A 32 47.60 -31.09 -8.35
CA ALA A 32 48.82 -30.87 -9.11
C ALA A 32 48.91 -29.42 -9.58
N THR A 33 49.93 -28.72 -9.06
CA THR A 33 50.46 -27.44 -9.52
C THR A 33 51.24 -27.61 -10.84
N ALA A 34 51.10 -26.67 -11.79
CA ALA A 34 52.22 -26.16 -12.63
C ALA A 34 51.82 -25.04 -13.62
N THR A 35 52.36 -23.84 -13.36
CA THR A 35 53.03 -22.88 -14.27
C THR A 35 52.40 -22.40 -15.60
N ALA A 36 52.11 -21.10 -15.61
CA ALA A 36 52.53 -20.01 -16.52
C ALA A 36 52.60 -20.24 -18.04
N GLY A 37 51.84 -19.43 -18.78
CA GLY A 37 52.02 -19.11 -20.19
C GLY A 37 51.35 -17.78 -20.55
N ASP A 38 52.17 -16.83 -20.98
CA ASP A 38 51.89 -15.46 -21.45
C ASP A 38 51.22 -15.45 -22.86
N GLY A 39 50.48 -14.37 -23.16
CA GLY A 39 50.32 -13.90 -24.55
C GLY A 39 48.94 -14.00 -25.20
N ALA A 40 48.21 -12.88 -25.13
CA ALA A 40 47.15 -12.33 -26.01
C ALA A 40 46.74 -13.10 -27.29
N THR A 41 45.42 -13.19 -27.55
CA THR A 41 44.72 -12.29 -28.49
C THR A 41 43.21 -12.55 -28.54
N GLY A 42 42.45 -11.46 -28.39
CA GLY A 42 41.07 -11.18 -28.77
C GLY A 42 40.13 -12.32 -29.18
N THR A 43 39.08 -12.49 -28.38
CA THR A 43 37.73 -12.62 -28.89
C THR A 43 36.85 -11.83 -27.95
N ALA A 44 36.29 -10.74 -28.46
CA ALA A 44 35.22 -10.01 -27.80
C ALA A 44 34.00 -10.93 -27.83
N GLU A 45 33.84 -11.71 -26.78
CA GLU A 45 32.51 -12.20 -26.43
C GLU A 45 31.82 -11.02 -25.78
N ASP A 46 30.83 -10.54 -26.52
CA ASP A 46 29.71 -9.72 -26.08
C ASP A 46 29.15 -10.36 -24.80
N GLY A 47 29.76 -9.97 -23.68
CA GLY A 47 29.21 -10.16 -22.37
C GLY A 47 27.98 -9.28 -22.34
N SER A 48 26.86 -9.86 -22.76
CA SER A 48 25.54 -9.47 -22.29
C SER A 48 25.63 -9.44 -20.76
N SER A 49 26.00 -8.28 -20.25
CA SER A 49 25.60 -7.85 -18.93
C SER A 49 24.09 -7.90 -18.98
N VAL A 50 23.55 -9.00 -18.48
CA VAL A 50 22.18 -9.02 -17.98
C VAL A 50 22.17 -7.97 -16.89
N ASP A 51 21.79 -6.75 -17.28
CA ASP A 51 21.37 -5.70 -16.39
C ASP A 51 20.22 -6.29 -15.57
N ALA A 52 20.51 -6.66 -14.33
CA ALA A 52 19.50 -6.90 -13.32
C ALA A 52 19.09 -5.54 -12.73
N ALA A 53 18.68 -4.64 -13.61
CA ALA A 53 18.02 -3.36 -13.33
C ALA A 53 16.63 -3.45 -13.96
N GLY A 54 15.60 -3.03 -13.21
CA GLY A 54 14.19 -3.31 -13.46
C GLY A 54 13.76 -3.26 -14.93
N THR A 55 12.94 -4.23 -15.32
CA THR A 55 12.19 -4.18 -16.58
C THR A 55 11.37 -2.90 -16.58
N THR A 56 11.84 -1.86 -17.27
CA THR A 56 11.08 -0.64 -17.49
C THR A 56 9.81 -0.97 -18.26
N VAL A 57 8.66 -0.49 -17.78
CA VAL A 57 7.37 -0.70 -18.45
C VAL A 57 7.15 0.45 -19.42
N ASP A 58 7.06 0.12 -20.71
CA ASP A 58 6.74 1.10 -21.76
C ASP A 58 5.22 1.24 -21.90
N PRO A 59 4.63 2.39 -21.55
CA PRO A 59 3.18 2.60 -21.62
C PRO A 59 2.62 2.56 -23.05
N ASP A 60 3.44 2.88 -24.07
CA ASP A 60 2.99 2.89 -25.47
C ASP A 60 2.86 1.47 -26.05
N GLU A 61 3.54 0.49 -25.46
CA GLU A 61 3.48 -0.92 -25.89
C GLU A 61 2.37 -1.72 -25.20
N LEU A 62 1.64 -1.12 -24.25
CA LEU A 62 0.55 -1.79 -23.54
C LEU A 62 -0.64 -2.06 -24.48
N PRO A 63 -1.35 -3.19 -24.30
CA PRO A 63 -2.60 -3.47 -25.01
C PRO A 63 -3.68 -2.45 -24.65
N ASP A 64 -4.74 -2.43 -25.45
CA ASP A 64 -5.90 -1.55 -25.25
C ASP A 64 -7.16 -2.33 -25.65
N PRO A 65 -8.04 -2.67 -24.68
CA PRO A 65 -7.95 -2.34 -23.25
C PRO A 65 -6.83 -3.09 -22.50
N VAL A 66 -6.48 -2.64 -21.29
CA VAL A 66 -5.51 -3.33 -20.41
C VAL A 66 -6.17 -4.44 -19.57
N ALA A 67 -7.47 -4.30 -19.31
CA ALA A 67 -8.31 -5.33 -18.70
C ALA A 67 -9.80 -5.08 -19.04
N GLU A 68 -10.62 -6.09 -18.80
CA GLU A 68 -12.08 -6.04 -18.92
C GLU A 68 -12.70 -6.64 -17.65
N VAL A 69 -13.75 -6.00 -17.11
CA VAL A 69 -14.49 -6.43 -15.91
C VAL A 69 -15.98 -6.48 -16.24
N GLU A 70 -16.58 -7.67 -16.28
CA GLU A 70 -18.00 -7.87 -16.69
C GLU A 70 -18.33 -7.26 -18.06
N GLY A 71 -17.32 -7.17 -18.94
CA GLY A 71 -17.42 -6.58 -20.27
C GLY A 71 -17.25 -5.05 -20.33
N GLU A 72 -16.97 -4.38 -19.21
CA GLU A 72 -16.53 -2.99 -19.18
C GLU A 72 -15.01 -2.91 -19.36
N GLU A 73 -14.54 -2.01 -20.22
CA GLU A 73 -13.14 -1.92 -20.64
C GLU A 73 -12.36 -0.97 -19.71
N ILE A 74 -11.27 -1.44 -19.12
CA ILE A 74 -10.27 -0.58 -18.47
C ILE A 74 -9.28 -0.15 -19.56
N SER A 75 -9.37 1.11 -19.97
CA SER A 75 -8.59 1.62 -21.10
C SER A 75 -7.11 1.75 -20.76
N ARG A 76 -6.26 1.68 -21.79
CA ARG A 76 -4.83 2.01 -21.62
C ARG A 76 -4.63 3.45 -21.13
N ALA A 77 -5.48 4.39 -21.53
CA ALA A 77 -5.32 5.78 -21.16
C ALA A 77 -5.46 5.96 -19.63
N ASP A 78 -6.51 5.37 -19.05
CA ASP A 78 -6.75 5.43 -17.60
C ASP A 78 -5.63 4.73 -16.82
N PHE A 79 -5.19 3.57 -17.32
CA PHE A 79 -4.04 2.87 -16.75
C PHE A 79 -2.78 3.71 -16.74
N VAL A 80 -2.43 4.31 -17.89
CA VAL A 80 -1.20 5.10 -18.03
C VAL A 80 -1.24 6.33 -17.13
N GLU A 81 -2.38 7.01 -17.03
CA GLU A 81 -2.53 8.16 -16.13
C GLU A 81 -2.18 7.81 -14.68
N VAL A 82 -2.75 6.73 -14.16
CA VAL A 82 -2.48 6.27 -12.78
C VAL A 82 -1.06 5.71 -12.64
N PHE A 83 -0.60 4.91 -13.61
CA PHE A 83 0.73 4.30 -13.58
C PHE A 83 1.84 5.34 -13.59
N GLU A 84 1.74 6.37 -14.42
CA GLU A 84 2.77 7.42 -14.49
C GLU A 84 2.83 8.23 -13.21
N GLN A 85 1.68 8.57 -12.63
CA GLN A 85 1.61 9.28 -11.35
C GLN A 85 2.29 8.47 -10.23
N GLN A 86 1.95 7.18 -10.11
CA GLN A 86 2.57 6.32 -9.10
C GLN A 86 4.05 6.04 -9.39
N ARG A 87 4.45 5.93 -10.66
CA ARG A 87 5.84 5.77 -11.08
C ARG A 87 6.69 6.97 -10.67
N ASP A 88 6.19 8.18 -10.87
CA ASP A 88 6.90 9.40 -10.49
C ASP A 88 7.05 9.53 -8.96
N ALA A 89 6.02 9.14 -8.20
CA ALA A 89 6.10 9.07 -6.74
C ALA A 89 7.12 8.00 -6.28
N ALA A 90 7.04 6.79 -6.84
CA ALA A 90 7.94 5.69 -6.52
C ALA A 90 9.40 6.02 -6.85
N ARG A 91 9.65 6.73 -7.96
CA ARG A 91 11.00 7.18 -8.34
C ARG A 91 11.59 8.17 -7.35
N GLN A 92 10.80 9.14 -6.88
CA GLN A 92 11.25 10.11 -5.87
C GLN A 92 11.64 9.40 -4.56
N GLN A 93 10.85 8.40 -4.15
CA GLN A 93 11.15 7.58 -2.97
C GLN A 93 12.39 6.70 -3.18
N ALA A 94 12.50 6.06 -4.34
CA ALA A 94 13.63 5.24 -4.76
C ALA A 94 14.95 6.02 -4.75
N GLU A 95 14.94 7.25 -5.26
CA GLU A 95 16.10 8.16 -5.23
C GLU A 95 16.52 8.51 -3.80
N ALA A 96 15.57 8.74 -2.90
CA ALA A 96 15.84 9.00 -1.48
C ALA A 96 16.37 7.75 -0.75
N ALA A 97 15.87 6.57 -1.09
CA ALA A 97 16.23 5.29 -0.47
C ALA A 97 17.46 4.60 -1.11
N GLY A 98 17.92 5.09 -2.27
CA GLY A 98 19.01 4.49 -3.04
C GLY A 98 18.71 3.10 -3.60
N SER A 99 17.44 2.77 -3.83
CA SER A 99 16.97 1.47 -4.34
C SER A 99 16.17 1.67 -5.63
N PRO A 100 16.28 0.79 -6.64
CA PRO A 100 15.53 0.93 -7.88
C PRO A 100 14.03 0.69 -7.67
N VAL A 101 13.19 1.27 -8.54
CA VAL A 101 11.75 0.97 -8.62
C VAL A 101 11.57 -0.39 -9.32
N ASP A 102 10.70 -1.23 -8.76
CA ASP A 102 10.19 -2.42 -9.44
C ASP A 102 8.97 -2.02 -10.28
N GLU A 103 9.21 -1.65 -11.54
CA GLU A 103 8.13 -1.17 -12.42
C GLU A 103 7.13 -2.28 -12.78
N ALA A 104 7.52 -3.56 -12.74
CA ALA A 104 6.60 -4.67 -12.99
C ALA A 104 5.63 -4.84 -11.83
N ALA A 105 6.12 -4.82 -10.59
CA ALA A 105 5.27 -4.84 -9.41
C ALA A 105 4.34 -3.62 -9.34
N LEU A 106 4.84 -2.45 -9.74
CA LEU A 106 4.04 -1.23 -9.83
C LEU A 106 2.93 -1.35 -10.88
N ARG A 107 3.25 -1.88 -12.06
CA ARG A 107 2.28 -2.11 -13.15
C ARG A 107 1.16 -3.03 -12.69
N ASP A 108 1.52 -4.15 -12.06
CA ASP A 108 0.56 -5.13 -11.57
C ASP A 108 -0.32 -4.51 -10.48
N GLY A 109 0.27 -3.77 -9.53
CA GLY A 109 -0.48 -3.06 -8.49
C GLY A 109 -1.47 -2.03 -9.03
N VAL A 110 -1.09 -1.27 -10.05
CA VAL A 110 -2.00 -0.31 -10.72
C VAL A 110 -3.14 -1.03 -11.42
N LEU A 111 -2.87 -2.13 -12.13
CA LEU A 111 -3.91 -2.91 -12.80
C LEU A 111 -4.93 -3.43 -11.79
N GLU A 112 -4.46 -4.06 -10.72
CA GLU A 112 -5.35 -4.59 -9.67
C GLU A 112 -6.15 -3.46 -9.00
N SER A 113 -5.56 -2.29 -8.77
CA SER A 113 -6.28 -1.15 -8.19
C SER A 113 -7.41 -0.64 -9.10
N LEU A 114 -7.21 -0.66 -10.42
CA LEU A 114 -8.23 -0.24 -11.39
C LEU A 114 -9.34 -1.27 -11.51
N VAL A 115 -8.99 -2.57 -11.51
CA VAL A 115 -9.97 -3.66 -11.47
C VAL A 115 -10.82 -3.59 -10.21
N ALA A 116 -10.19 -3.43 -9.04
CA ALA A 116 -10.90 -3.27 -7.77
C ALA A 116 -11.82 -2.04 -7.77
N SER A 117 -11.35 -0.90 -8.29
CA SER A 117 -12.16 0.31 -8.42
C SER A 117 -13.39 0.09 -9.30
N GLU A 118 -13.23 -0.62 -10.42
CA GLU A 118 -14.34 -0.93 -11.33
C GLU A 118 -15.35 -1.89 -10.68
N LEU A 119 -14.88 -2.92 -9.96
CA LEU A 119 -15.75 -3.83 -9.22
C LEU A 119 -16.57 -3.11 -8.14
N LEU A 120 -15.94 -2.21 -7.39
CA LEU A 120 -16.63 -1.41 -6.36
C LEU A 120 -17.64 -0.45 -6.99
N ARG A 121 -17.32 0.15 -8.13
CA ARG A 121 -18.24 1.00 -8.89
C ARG A 121 -19.48 0.22 -9.34
N GLN A 122 -19.29 -0.95 -9.96
CA GLN A 122 -20.38 -1.83 -10.38
C GLN A 122 -21.22 -2.33 -9.19
N GLU A 123 -20.57 -2.61 -8.06
CA GLU A 123 -21.24 -3.01 -6.84
C GLU A 123 -22.11 -1.88 -6.26
N GLY A 124 -21.60 -0.65 -6.27
CA GLY A 124 -22.34 0.56 -5.96
C GLY A 124 -23.61 0.70 -6.79
N GLU A 125 -23.48 0.59 -8.11
CA GLU A 125 -24.62 0.61 -9.04
C GLU A 125 -25.62 -0.52 -8.77
N ARG A 126 -25.13 -1.73 -8.46
CA ARG A 126 -25.97 -2.89 -8.14
C ARG A 126 -26.78 -2.69 -6.86
N LEU A 127 -26.21 -2.01 -5.87
CA LEU A 127 -26.85 -1.68 -4.59
C LEU A 127 -27.70 -0.40 -4.67
N GLY A 128 -27.50 0.42 -5.70
CA GLY A 128 -28.14 1.73 -5.84
C GLY A 128 -27.54 2.78 -4.91
N LEU A 129 -26.24 2.66 -4.64
CA LEU A 129 -25.42 3.56 -3.84
C LEU A 129 -24.70 4.53 -4.79
N GLU A 130 -24.71 5.82 -4.44
CA GLU A 130 -24.05 6.89 -5.18
C GLU A 130 -23.88 8.06 -4.21
N ALA A 131 -22.64 8.49 -4.02
CA ALA A 131 -22.35 9.65 -3.18
C ALA A 131 -22.88 10.92 -3.86
N ASP A 132 -23.83 11.60 -3.21
CA ASP A 132 -24.39 12.83 -3.76
C ASP A 132 -23.48 14.05 -3.48
N ALA A 133 -23.74 15.14 -4.20
CA ALA A 133 -22.90 16.35 -4.09
C ALA A 133 -22.95 16.99 -2.69
N GLU A 134 -24.05 16.82 -1.94
CA GLU A 134 -24.17 17.36 -0.59
C GLU A 134 -23.32 16.53 0.39
N GLU A 135 -23.26 15.21 0.21
CA GLU A 135 -22.40 14.31 0.97
C GLU A 135 -20.91 14.58 0.70
N VAL A 136 -20.53 14.74 -0.58
CA VAL A 136 -19.16 15.12 -0.97
C VAL A 136 -18.76 16.47 -0.34
N ASP A 137 -19.63 17.48 -0.41
CA ASP A 137 -19.36 18.80 0.18
C ASP A 137 -19.25 18.72 1.72
N ALA A 138 -20.07 17.90 2.36
CA ALA A 138 -20.04 17.69 3.80
C ALA A 138 -18.73 17.02 4.25
N GLU A 139 -18.29 15.99 3.54
CA GLU A 139 -17.05 15.29 3.88
C GLU A 139 -15.82 16.16 3.61
N LEU A 140 -15.78 16.90 2.50
CA LEU A 140 -14.73 17.89 2.25
C LEU A 140 -14.70 19.00 3.33
N ALA A 141 -15.85 19.41 3.85
CA ALA A 141 -15.91 20.37 4.96
C ALA A 141 -15.39 19.77 6.27
N SER A 142 -15.75 18.53 6.58
CA SER A 142 -15.20 17.77 7.71
C SER A 142 -13.68 17.68 7.62
N LEU A 143 -13.16 17.27 6.47
CA LEU A 143 -11.72 17.17 6.23
C LEU A 143 -11.02 18.54 6.30
N ALA A 144 -11.67 19.61 5.85
CA ALA A 144 -11.16 20.97 5.98
C ALA A 144 -11.00 21.35 7.46
N GLU A 145 -12.00 21.10 8.30
CA GLU A 145 -11.95 21.39 9.74
C GLU A 145 -10.83 20.61 10.43
N GLN A 146 -10.67 19.32 10.09
CA GLN A 146 -9.59 18.47 10.61
C GLN A 146 -8.20 19.01 10.25
N ASN A 147 -8.06 19.64 9.07
CA ASN A 147 -6.83 20.27 8.61
C ASN A 147 -6.67 21.74 9.05
N GLY A 148 -7.60 22.27 9.87
CA GLY A 148 -7.57 23.63 10.37
C GLY A 148 -7.91 24.70 9.32
N LEU A 149 -8.59 24.30 8.25
CA LEU A 149 -9.15 25.17 7.22
C LEU A 149 -10.61 25.52 7.56
N GLY A 150 -11.12 26.61 7.00
CA GLY A 150 -12.44 27.15 7.34
C GLY A 150 -13.59 26.61 6.50
N SER A 151 -13.31 25.90 5.39
CA SER A 151 -14.35 25.38 4.49
C SER A 151 -13.81 24.34 3.48
N ALA A 152 -14.72 23.57 2.89
CA ALA A 152 -14.44 22.70 1.74
C ALA A 152 -13.74 23.45 0.59
N ASP A 153 -14.20 24.65 0.24
CA ASP A 153 -13.60 25.47 -0.83
C ASP A 153 -12.13 25.83 -0.54
N GLU A 154 -11.80 26.12 0.72
CA GLU A 154 -10.41 26.40 1.13
C GLU A 154 -9.53 25.14 1.02
N LEU A 155 -10.07 23.96 1.34
CA LEU A 155 -9.37 22.69 1.16
C LEU A 155 -9.13 22.39 -0.32
N VAL A 156 -10.18 22.49 -1.15
CA VAL A 156 -10.10 22.28 -2.59
C VAL A 156 -9.10 23.24 -3.23
N ALA A 157 -9.11 24.52 -2.84
CA ALA A 157 -8.14 25.50 -3.34
C ALA A 157 -6.70 25.13 -2.95
N ALA A 158 -6.47 24.68 -1.71
CA ALA A 158 -5.14 24.27 -1.23
C ALA A 158 -4.63 23.00 -1.95
N LEU A 159 -5.51 22.08 -2.32
CA LEU A 159 -5.17 20.91 -3.14
C LEU A 159 -4.91 21.30 -4.61
N GLY A 160 -5.66 22.27 -5.13
CA GLY A 160 -5.42 22.88 -6.44
C GLY A 160 -4.03 23.50 -6.58
N GLU A 161 -3.51 24.15 -5.52
CA GLU A 161 -2.14 24.66 -5.50
C GLU A 161 -1.07 23.55 -5.57
N GLN A 162 -1.42 22.32 -5.19
CA GLN A 162 -0.58 21.13 -5.24
C GLN A 162 -0.72 20.35 -6.55
N GLY A 163 -1.57 20.83 -7.47
CA GLY A 163 -1.76 20.22 -8.79
C GLY A 163 -2.98 19.31 -8.90
N LEU A 164 -3.85 19.25 -7.88
CA LEU A 164 -5.09 18.47 -7.91
C LEU A 164 -6.28 19.38 -8.23
N PRO A 165 -6.84 19.34 -9.46
CA PRO A 165 -7.98 20.18 -9.82
C PRO A 165 -9.23 19.80 -9.03
N GLU A 166 -10.13 20.77 -8.81
CA GLU A 166 -11.38 20.58 -8.05
C GLU A 166 -12.20 19.37 -8.49
N GLU A 167 -12.32 19.16 -9.80
CA GLU A 167 -13.08 18.04 -10.36
C GLU A 167 -12.52 16.70 -9.88
N GLN A 168 -11.20 16.52 -9.92
CA GLN A 168 -10.54 15.31 -9.40
C GLN A 168 -10.73 15.17 -7.89
N VAL A 169 -10.61 16.26 -7.12
CA VAL A 169 -10.81 16.20 -5.65
C VAL A 169 -12.22 15.73 -5.30
N ARG A 170 -13.23 16.25 -6.00
CA ARG A 170 -14.63 15.87 -5.77
C ARG A 170 -14.91 14.44 -6.24
N GLU A 171 -14.34 14.01 -7.36
CA GLU A 171 -14.48 12.64 -7.88
C GLU A 171 -13.85 11.61 -6.93
N GLU A 172 -12.64 11.86 -6.46
CA GLU A 172 -11.96 11.01 -5.48
C GLU A 172 -12.75 10.93 -4.18
N MET A 173 -13.31 12.05 -3.71
CA MET A 173 -14.16 12.04 -2.50
C MET A 173 -15.44 11.23 -2.70
N GLY A 174 -16.11 11.39 -3.84
CA GLY A 174 -17.30 10.58 -4.16
C GLY A 174 -16.99 9.09 -4.21
N ARG A 175 -15.81 8.71 -4.71
CA ARG A 175 -15.35 7.32 -4.73
C ARG A 175 -15.10 6.79 -3.32
N LEU A 176 -14.47 7.57 -2.44
CA LEU A 176 -14.25 7.19 -1.04
C LEU A 176 -15.59 6.97 -0.30
N LEU A 177 -16.53 7.89 -0.45
CA LEU A 177 -17.87 7.79 0.13
C LEU A 177 -18.63 6.56 -0.38
N LEU A 178 -18.54 6.26 -1.68
CA LEU A 178 -19.13 5.04 -2.23
C LEU A 178 -18.58 3.77 -1.57
N ILE A 179 -17.26 3.73 -1.32
CA ILE A 179 -16.62 2.59 -0.65
C ILE A 179 -17.12 2.46 0.78
N GLU A 180 -17.20 3.58 1.52
CA GLU A 180 -17.74 3.62 2.88
C GLU A 180 -19.20 3.11 2.92
N GLU A 181 -20.03 3.53 1.98
CA GLU A 181 -21.41 3.05 1.85
C GLU A 181 -21.49 1.56 1.56
N ILE A 182 -20.65 1.04 0.67
CA ILE A 182 -20.59 -0.40 0.35
C ILE A 182 -20.18 -1.20 1.59
N VAL A 183 -19.15 -0.73 2.33
CA VAL A 183 -18.70 -1.38 3.56
C VAL A 183 -19.77 -1.30 4.66
N ALA A 184 -20.48 -0.19 4.77
CA ALA A 184 -21.58 -0.06 5.73
C ALA A 184 -22.74 -1.02 5.41
N GLU A 185 -23.10 -1.16 4.13
CA GLU A 185 -24.22 -2.02 3.69
C GLU A 185 -23.87 -3.51 3.73
N ARG A 186 -22.65 -3.90 3.34
CA ARG A 186 -22.24 -5.31 3.23
C ARG A 186 -21.26 -5.80 4.27
N GLY A 187 -20.42 -4.92 4.81
CA GLY A 187 -19.30 -5.28 5.66
C GLY A 187 -19.69 -5.80 7.04
N GLY A 188 -20.92 -5.51 7.49
CA GLY A 188 -21.42 -6.01 8.78
C GLY A 188 -20.54 -5.60 9.96
N VAL A 189 -19.87 -4.44 9.85
CA VAL A 189 -18.92 -3.97 10.85
C VAL A 189 -19.67 -3.52 12.10
N GLU A 190 -19.50 -4.27 13.18
CA GLU A 190 -20.01 -3.89 14.50
C GLU A 190 -18.94 -3.06 15.25
N PRO A 191 -19.36 -2.08 16.07
CA PRO A 191 -18.44 -1.35 16.95
C PRO A 191 -17.65 -2.31 17.86
N PRO A 192 -16.37 -2.02 18.14
CA PRO A 192 -15.57 -2.83 19.05
C PRO A 192 -16.16 -2.80 20.46
N THR A 193 -16.14 -3.96 21.11
CA THR A 193 -16.60 -4.10 22.49
C THR A 193 -15.57 -3.55 23.47
N GLU A 194 -16.02 -3.19 24.66
CA GLU A 194 -15.15 -2.71 25.74
C GLU A 194 -14.01 -3.70 26.08
N GLN A 195 -14.27 -5.01 25.99
CA GLN A 195 -13.24 -6.03 26.21
C GLN A 195 -12.18 -6.01 25.12
N GLU A 196 -12.57 -5.87 23.85
CA GLU A 196 -11.64 -5.81 22.72
C GLU A 196 -10.76 -4.57 22.78
N LEU A 197 -11.31 -3.42 23.20
CA LEU A 197 -10.55 -2.20 23.45
C LEU A 197 -9.49 -2.40 24.55
N GLN A 198 -9.88 -3.05 25.65
CA GLN A 198 -8.95 -3.34 26.75
C GLN A 198 -7.85 -4.33 26.35
N ASP A 199 -8.20 -5.36 25.59
CA ASP A 199 -7.25 -6.36 25.10
C ASP A 199 -6.25 -5.73 24.12
N TYR A 200 -6.73 -4.91 23.18
CA TYR A 200 -5.88 -4.20 22.24
C TYR A 200 -4.95 -3.19 22.93
N TYR A 201 -5.46 -2.44 23.92
CA TYR A 201 -4.63 -1.58 24.75
C TYR A 201 -3.56 -2.37 25.50
N ALA A 202 -3.93 -3.52 26.11
CA ALA A 202 -2.97 -4.36 26.82
C ALA A 202 -1.84 -4.84 25.90
N GLU A 203 -2.14 -5.30 24.69
CA GLU A 203 -1.15 -5.70 23.68
C GLU A 203 -0.20 -4.54 23.31
N LEU A 204 -0.76 -3.35 23.08
CA LEU A 204 0.03 -2.15 22.79
C LEU A 204 1.00 -1.81 23.93
N THR A 205 0.53 -1.89 25.18
CA THR A 205 1.36 -1.62 26.36
C THR A 205 2.42 -2.68 26.62
N GLU A 206 2.11 -3.96 26.37
CA GLU A 206 3.07 -5.06 26.52
C GLU A 206 4.26 -4.91 25.55
N GLY A 207 3.99 -4.46 24.31
CA GLY A 207 5.01 -4.11 23.33
C GLY A 207 5.90 -2.93 23.75
N MET A 208 5.37 -1.99 24.53
CA MET A 208 6.10 -0.81 25.03
C MET A 208 6.90 -1.10 26.32
N ASP A 209 6.35 -1.91 27.23
CA ASP A 209 7.04 -2.31 28.47
C ASP A 209 8.28 -3.19 28.21
N GLY A 210 8.32 -3.89 27.08
CA GLY A 210 9.52 -4.58 26.59
C GLY A 210 10.70 -3.65 26.26
N ALA A 211 10.44 -2.36 25.97
CA ALA A 211 11.45 -1.34 25.72
C ALA A 211 11.80 -0.50 26.97
N ALA A 212 10.95 -0.48 28.00
CA ALA A 212 11.15 0.25 29.25
C ALA A 212 11.90 -0.56 30.34
N ALA A 213 12.15 -1.85 30.12
CA ALA A 213 12.83 -2.74 31.07
C ALA A 213 14.36 -2.56 31.15
N THR A 214 14.94 -1.57 30.47
CA THR A 214 16.32 -1.12 30.68
C THR A 214 16.32 0.21 31.43
N ASP A 215 16.88 0.18 32.64
CA ASP A 215 17.15 1.29 33.56
C ASP A 215 16.02 1.68 34.52
N GLY A 216 16.07 1.06 35.70
CA GLY A 216 15.28 1.44 36.86
C GLY A 216 15.62 2.84 37.36
N ALA A 217 14.74 3.79 37.10
CA ALA A 217 14.54 4.99 37.90
C ALA A 217 13.11 5.49 37.65
N ASP A 218 12.35 5.66 38.73
CA ASP A 218 11.13 6.47 38.84
C ASP A 218 10.14 6.52 37.65
N GLY A 219 9.11 5.69 37.74
CA GLY A 219 7.75 6.02 37.27
C GLY A 219 7.43 5.61 35.84
N ALA A 220 6.33 4.88 35.70
CA ALA A 220 5.66 4.59 34.43
C ALA A 220 5.12 5.88 33.79
N GLU A 221 6.00 6.76 33.31
CA GLU A 221 5.66 7.93 32.50
C GLU A 221 5.97 7.59 31.04
N GLY A 222 4.95 7.15 30.30
CA GLY A 222 5.11 6.89 28.87
C GLY A 222 3.85 6.42 28.16
N VAL A 223 2.95 5.72 28.87
CA VAL A 223 1.72 5.20 28.29
C VAL A 223 0.51 5.98 28.84
N PRO A 224 -0.30 6.62 27.98
CA PRO A 224 -1.56 7.25 28.38
C PRO A 224 -2.51 6.22 29.00
N PRO A 225 -3.27 6.56 30.06
CA PRO A 225 -4.23 5.61 30.63
C PRO A 225 -5.31 5.25 29.61
N PHE A 226 -5.84 4.03 29.70
CA PHE A 226 -6.87 3.50 28.79
C PHE A 226 -8.05 4.48 28.58
N GLU A 227 -8.56 5.08 29.65
CA GLU A 227 -9.67 6.05 29.58
C GLU A 227 -9.37 7.27 28.70
N ASP A 228 -8.11 7.70 28.61
CA ASP A 228 -7.71 8.87 27.80
C ASP A 228 -7.59 8.52 26.32
N VAL A 229 -7.43 7.24 25.98
CA VAL A 229 -7.24 6.76 24.60
C VAL A 229 -8.38 5.90 24.08
N ARG A 230 -9.37 5.57 24.93
CA ARG A 230 -10.49 4.68 24.61
C ARG A 230 -11.13 5.02 23.26
N ASP A 231 -11.48 6.28 23.05
CA ASP A 231 -12.17 6.73 21.83
C ASP A 231 -11.27 6.61 20.58
N VAL A 232 -9.96 6.82 20.74
CA VAL A 232 -8.96 6.64 19.67
C VAL A 232 -8.83 5.16 19.31
N LEU A 233 -8.83 4.27 20.30
CA LEU A 233 -8.78 2.83 20.07
C LEU A 233 -10.07 2.32 19.42
N GLU A 234 -11.22 2.89 19.81
CA GLU A 234 -12.53 2.56 19.21
C GLU A 234 -12.56 2.93 17.74
N GLN A 235 -12.11 4.15 17.39
CA GLN A 235 -11.95 4.56 15.99
C GLN A 235 -10.98 3.63 15.24
N GLN A 236 -9.79 3.40 15.78
CA GLN A 236 -8.76 2.59 15.12
C GLN A 236 -9.21 1.15 14.85
N LEU A 237 -9.87 0.50 15.81
CA LEU A 237 -10.39 -0.86 15.62
C LEU A 237 -11.58 -0.91 14.67
N THR A 238 -12.41 0.15 14.65
CA THR A 238 -13.50 0.25 13.68
C THR A 238 -12.94 0.36 12.27
N GLU A 239 -11.99 1.28 12.04
CA GLU A 239 -11.30 1.43 10.76
C GLU A 239 -10.61 0.13 10.33
N GLN A 240 -9.96 -0.58 11.25
CA GLN A 240 -9.34 -1.88 10.95
C GLN A 240 -10.39 -2.89 10.43
N ARG A 241 -11.54 -2.99 11.09
CA ARG A 241 -12.63 -3.90 10.68
C ARG A 241 -13.23 -3.49 9.34
N GLU A 242 -13.38 -2.19 9.09
CA GLU A 242 -13.86 -1.67 7.80
C GLU A 242 -12.90 -2.03 6.66
N ASN A 243 -11.59 -1.90 6.88
CA ASN A 243 -10.58 -2.32 5.90
C ASN A 243 -10.59 -3.83 5.65
N GLU A 244 -10.75 -4.64 6.70
CA GLU A 244 -10.90 -6.11 6.58
C GLU A 244 -12.19 -6.50 5.84
N ALA A 245 -13.29 -5.80 6.12
CA ALA A 245 -14.55 -5.97 5.44
C ALA A 245 -14.44 -5.60 3.96
N LEU A 246 -13.81 -4.47 3.62
CA LEU A 246 -13.56 -4.07 2.23
C LEU A 246 -12.74 -5.13 1.49
N THR A 247 -11.68 -5.65 2.12
CA THR A 247 -10.85 -6.72 1.52
C THR A 247 -11.69 -7.96 1.23
N THR A 248 -12.52 -8.37 2.20
CA THR A 248 -13.42 -9.51 2.03
C THR A 248 -14.44 -9.27 0.90
N ILE A 249 -15.01 -8.07 0.83
CA ILE A 249 -15.95 -7.68 -0.23
C ILE A 249 -15.27 -7.74 -1.60
N LEU A 250 -14.05 -7.22 -1.72
CA LEU A 250 -13.27 -7.28 -2.97
C LEU A 250 -12.96 -8.72 -3.38
N ASP A 251 -12.52 -9.57 -2.45
CA ASP A 251 -12.28 -11.00 -2.73
C ASP A 251 -13.55 -11.70 -3.24
N GLU A 252 -14.72 -11.38 -2.66
CA GLU A 252 -16.01 -11.90 -3.12
C GLU A 252 -16.39 -11.37 -4.51
N LEU A 253 -16.23 -10.07 -4.75
CA LEU A 253 -16.52 -9.44 -6.04
C LEU A 253 -15.63 -10.00 -7.15
N GLU A 254 -14.33 -10.16 -6.89
CA GLU A 254 -13.39 -10.76 -7.84
C GLU A 254 -13.70 -12.21 -8.15
N ALA A 255 -14.16 -12.98 -7.15
CA ALA A 255 -14.52 -14.39 -7.34
C ALA A 255 -15.80 -14.57 -8.16
N ASP A 256 -16.73 -13.61 -8.07
CA ASP A 256 -18.02 -13.64 -8.77
C ASP A 256 -17.94 -13.01 -10.17
N ALA A 257 -16.97 -12.14 -10.42
CA ALA A 257 -16.86 -11.38 -11.67
C ALA A 257 -16.09 -12.11 -12.80
N GLU A 258 -16.49 -11.86 -14.05
CA GLU A 258 -15.72 -12.19 -15.25
C GLU A 258 -14.65 -11.12 -15.50
N ILE A 259 -13.40 -11.43 -15.16
CA ILE A 259 -12.25 -10.51 -15.33
C ILE A 259 -11.26 -11.06 -16.36
N THR A 260 -11.01 -10.28 -17.42
CA THR A 260 -9.98 -10.58 -18.43
C THR A 260 -8.86 -9.55 -18.32
N ARG A 261 -7.63 -10.00 -18.03
CA ARG A 261 -6.44 -9.15 -17.96
C ARG A 261 -5.60 -9.33 -19.23
N HIS A 262 -5.13 -8.22 -19.81
CA HIS A 262 -4.36 -8.23 -21.06
C HIS A 262 -2.85 -7.97 -20.87
N LEU A 263 -2.41 -7.60 -19.65
CA LEU A 263 -1.02 -7.27 -19.28
C LEU A 263 -0.11 -8.45 -18.86
#